data_AF-A0A328MUM3-F1
#
_entry.id   AF-A0A328MUM3-F1
#
_cell.length_a   1.000
_cell.length_b   1.000
_cell.length_c   1.000
_cell.angle_alpha   90.00
_cell.angle_beta   90.00
_cell.angle_gamma   90.00
#
_symmetry.space_group_name_H-M   'P 1'
#
loop_
_entity.id
_entity.type
_entity.pdbx_description
1 polymer ?
#
loop_
_entity_poly.entity_id
_entity_poly.type
_entity_poly.pdbx_seq_one_letter_code
_entity_poly.pdbx_strand_id
1 'polypeptide(L)'
;MTLPAFLDFDSADVPGELSPADAAYIRAVDYESVNRIDFGGGASWWASPHEQSKQRARDPQFPLWLRVRYAAEGWSNRLGHAEMSKGQLAGILGYEDRYCRATVVAVSRAIRQAIGKGLLDPSSGPSCLVMPYADHQQAGRGTRFCREHRIVRA
;
A
#
# COMPACT_ATOMS: atom_id res chain seq x y z
N MET A 1 7.07 25.14 -31.19
CA MET A 1 7.39 23.99 -30.32
C MET A 1 6.12 23.67 -29.56
N THR A 2 5.43 22.60 -29.96
CA THR A 2 4.10 22.24 -29.47
C THR A 2 4.16 20.80 -28.98
N LEU A 3 3.85 20.56 -27.72
CA LEU A 3 3.85 19.25 -27.08
C LEU A 3 2.71 18.38 -27.67
N PRO A 4 2.89 17.06 -27.84
CA PRO A 4 1.82 16.19 -28.32
C PRO A 4 0.81 15.87 -27.21
N ALA A 5 -0.42 15.64 -27.67
CA ALA A 5 -1.61 15.34 -26.90
C ALA A 5 -1.44 14.15 -25.94
N PHE A 6 -1.91 14.32 -24.71
CA PHE A 6 -2.17 13.22 -23.79
C PHE A 6 -3.34 12.40 -24.33
N LEU A 7 -3.15 11.08 -24.35
CA LEU A 7 -4.18 10.10 -24.68
C LEU A 7 -5.33 10.19 -23.68
N ASP A 8 -6.53 10.47 -24.20
CA ASP A 8 -7.81 10.26 -23.54
C ASP A 8 -7.91 8.79 -23.10
N PHE A 9 -7.89 8.55 -21.79
CA PHE A 9 -8.32 7.28 -21.24
C PHE A 9 -9.81 7.33 -20.96
N ASP A 10 -10.50 6.54 -21.77
CA ASP A 10 -11.90 6.19 -21.83
C ASP A 10 -12.67 6.25 -20.49
N SER A 11 -13.86 6.83 -20.60
CA SER A 11 -14.87 7.07 -19.57
C SER A 11 -15.63 5.80 -19.13
N ALA A 12 -14.99 4.65 -19.00
CA ALA A 12 -15.65 3.37 -18.76
C ALA A 12 -15.17 2.66 -17.48
N ASP A 13 -15.50 3.24 -16.33
CA ASP A 13 -15.87 2.53 -15.09
C ASP A 13 -16.41 3.56 -14.08
N VAL A 14 -17.48 4.26 -14.49
CA VAL A 14 -18.36 4.94 -13.54
C VAL A 14 -19.17 3.82 -12.89
N PRO A 15 -19.09 3.62 -11.55
CA PRO A 15 -19.97 2.66 -10.91
C PRO A 15 -21.41 3.08 -11.23
N GLY A 16 -22.24 2.13 -11.65
CA GLY A 16 -23.66 2.35 -11.94
C GLY A 16 -24.31 3.22 -10.87
N GLU A 17 -25.26 4.07 -11.27
CA GLU A 17 -25.90 5.10 -10.45
C GLU A 17 -25.96 4.72 -8.97
N LEU A 18 -25.22 5.47 -8.15
CA LEU A 18 -25.22 5.30 -6.70
C LEU A 18 -26.66 5.33 -6.20
N SER A 19 -27.01 4.37 -5.34
CA SER A 19 -28.34 4.38 -4.74
C SER A 19 -28.55 5.71 -3.99
N PRO A 20 -29.80 6.22 -3.89
CA PRO A 20 -30.08 7.44 -3.14
C PRO A 20 -29.59 7.38 -1.68
N ALA A 21 -29.53 6.18 -1.09
CA ALA A 21 -29.00 5.95 0.25
C ALA A 21 -27.47 6.12 0.30
N ASP A 22 -26.74 5.62 -0.70
CA ASP A 22 -25.28 5.77 -0.80
C ASP A 22 -24.91 7.24 -1.08
N ALA A 23 -25.68 7.92 -1.93
CA ALA A 23 -25.50 9.35 -2.20
C ALA A 23 -25.78 10.21 -0.95
N ALA A 24 -26.79 9.85 -0.15
CA ALA A 24 -27.09 10.53 1.11
C ALA A 24 -26.02 10.26 2.19
N TYR A 25 -25.51 9.03 2.27
CA TYR A 25 -24.41 8.68 3.16
C TYR A 25 -23.14 9.46 2.82
N ILE A 26 -22.74 9.51 1.54
CA ILE A 26 -21.58 10.28 1.07
C ILE A 26 -21.73 11.78 1.31
N ARG A 27 -22.95 12.34 1.24
CA ARG A 27 -23.19 13.75 1.61
C ARG A 27 -23.16 14.00 3.12
N ALA A 28 -23.46 12.98 3.92
CA ALA A 28 -23.43 13.05 5.38
C ALA A 28 -22.01 12.88 5.96
N VAL A 29 -21.13 12.15 5.28
CA VAL A 29 -19.68 12.14 5.58
C VAL A 29 -19.02 13.26 4.80
N ASP A 30 -18.62 14.33 5.47
CA ASP A 30 -17.89 15.42 4.83
C ASP A 30 -16.66 14.86 4.08
N TYR A 31 -16.64 15.01 2.75
CA TYR A 31 -15.57 14.50 1.88
C TYR A 31 -14.19 15.03 2.27
N GLU A 32 -14.14 16.22 2.89
CA GLU A 32 -12.90 16.78 3.46
C GLU A 32 -12.44 16.02 4.70
N SER A 33 -13.37 15.56 5.56
CA SER A 33 -13.06 14.84 6.79
C SER A 33 -12.43 13.46 6.55
N VAL A 34 -12.84 12.75 5.49
CA VAL A 34 -12.31 11.42 5.12
C VAL A 34 -11.03 11.47 4.27
N ASN A 35 -10.57 12.66 3.85
CA ASN A 35 -9.34 12.83 3.07
C ASN A 35 -8.28 13.67 3.80
N ARG A 36 -8.54 14.04 5.05
CA ARG A 36 -7.58 14.78 5.87
C ARG A 36 -6.55 13.82 6.46
N ILE A 37 -5.28 14.03 6.12
CA ILE A 37 -4.17 13.47 6.90
C ILE A 37 -4.05 14.30 8.18
N ASP A 38 -4.04 13.65 9.32
CA ASP A 38 -3.81 14.27 10.62
C ASP A 38 -2.44 13.88 11.15
N PHE A 39 -1.52 14.84 11.20
CA PHE A 39 -0.17 14.64 11.69
C PHE A 39 -0.06 14.70 13.23
N GLY A 40 -1.19 14.73 13.95
CA GLY A 40 -1.23 14.55 15.40
C GLY A 40 -0.54 15.67 16.20
N GLY A 41 -0.54 16.90 15.67
CA GLY A 41 -0.16 18.12 16.39
C GLY A 41 1.12 18.02 17.21
N GLY A 42 2.25 17.63 16.60
CA GLY A 42 3.56 17.57 17.27
C GLY A 42 4.34 16.26 17.07
N ALA A 43 3.73 15.25 16.44
CA ALA A 43 4.43 14.03 16.04
C ALA A 43 5.40 14.30 14.88
N SER A 44 6.56 13.62 14.89
CA SER A 44 7.45 13.60 13.74
C SER A 44 6.82 12.77 12.62
N TRP A 45 6.59 13.39 11.47
CA TRP A 45 6.03 12.75 10.30
C TRP A 45 7.00 12.86 9.12
N TRP A 46 6.89 11.93 8.17
CA TRP A 46 7.59 11.99 6.91
C TRP A 46 6.66 11.58 5.78
N ALA A 47 6.81 12.22 4.63
CA ALA A 47 6.09 11.82 3.42
C ALA A 47 6.91 10.78 2.66
N SER A 48 6.31 9.62 2.38
CA SER A 48 6.93 8.55 1.60
C SER A 48 6.25 8.43 0.23
N PRO A 49 6.92 8.79 -0.88
CA PRO A 49 6.39 8.51 -2.20
C PRO A 49 6.38 7.01 -2.47
N HIS A 50 5.21 6.45 -2.82
CA HIS A 50 5.08 5.00 -3.10
C HIS A 50 6.12 4.50 -4.11
N GLU A 51 6.39 5.26 -5.18
CA GLU A 51 7.38 4.86 -6.19
C GLU A 51 8.80 4.78 -5.63
N GLN A 52 9.17 5.66 -4.70
CA GLN A 52 10.47 5.57 -4.03
C GLN A 52 10.55 4.32 -3.15
N SER A 53 9.51 4.01 -2.38
CA SER A 53 9.46 2.78 -1.59
C SER A 53 9.48 1.53 -2.47
N LYS A 54 8.78 1.55 -3.62
CA LYS A 54 8.85 0.46 -4.61
C LYS A 54 10.27 0.25 -5.15
N GLN A 55 11.04 1.31 -5.36
CA GLN A 55 12.44 1.21 -5.77
C GLN A 55 13.30 0.63 -4.65
N ARG A 56 13.19 1.17 -3.43
CA ARG A 56 13.94 0.68 -2.25
C ARG A 56 13.62 -0.76 -1.89
N ALA A 57 12.39 -1.23 -2.12
CA ALA A 57 12.01 -2.63 -1.93
C ALA A 57 12.79 -3.59 -2.86
N ARG A 58 13.24 -3.12 -4.02
CA ARG A 58 14.02 -3.89 -5.00
C ARG A 58 15.53 -3.73 -4.84
N ASP A 59 15.95 -2.75 -4.06
CA ASP A 59 17.36 -2.44 -3.88
C ASP A 59 18.04 -3.44 -2.92
N PRO A 60 19.03 -4.21 -3.38
CA PRO A 60 19.75 -5.21 -2.59
C PRO A 60 20.62 -4.63 -1.48
N GLN A 61 20.93 -3.32 -1.52
CA GLN A 61 21.78 -2.68 -0.52
C GLN A 61 21.08 -2.63 0.84
N PHE A 62 19.75 -2.69 0.84
CA PHE A 62 18.97 -2.78 2.06
C PHE A 62 18.82 -4.25 2.51
N PRO A 63 18.84 -4.50 3.83
CA PRO A 63 18.55 -5.83 4.34
C PRO A 63 17.10 -6.23 4.02
N LEU A 64 16.89 -7.53 3.82
CA LEU A 64 15.62 -8.07 3.30
C LEU A 64 14.39 -7.67 4.13
N TRP A 65 14.51 -7.60 5.45
CA TRP A 65 13.42 -7.16 6.35
C TRP A 65 13.04 -5.69 6.14
N LEU A 66 14.00 -4.82 5.78
CA LEU A 66 13.73 -3.42 5.50
C LEU A 66 13.12 -3.25 4.10
N ARG A 67 13.55 -4.08 3.15
CA ARG A 67 12.92 -4.15 1.82
C ARG A 67 11.46 -4.60 1.90
N VAL A 68 11.12 -5.49 2.83
CA VAL A 68 9.72 -5.85 3.14
C VAL A 68 8.92 -4.65 3.66
N ARG A 69 9.49 -3.84 4.56
CA ARG A 69 8.86 -2.58 5.02
C ARG A 69 8.58 -1.64 3.84
N TYR A 70 9.54 -1.44 2.95
CA TYR A 70 9.35 -0.62 1.75
C TYR A 70 8.34 -1.24 0.76
N ALA A 71 8.25 -2.56 0.69
CA ALA A 71 7.23 -3.23 -0.11
C ALA A 71 5.82 -3.01 0.47
N ALA A 72 5.68 -2.94 1.80
CA ALA A 72 4.41 -2.57 2.41
C ALA A 72 4.02 -1.13 2.05
N GLU A 73 4.93 -0.17 2.19
CA GLU A 73 4.68 1.24 1.85
C GLU A 73 4.38 1.46 0.36
N GLY A 74 5.14 0.81 -0.52
CA GLY A 74 5.02 1.04 -1.96
C GLY A 74 3.72 0.51 -2.56
N TRP A 75 3.12 -0.51 -1.95
CA TRP A 75 1.92 -1.19 -2.45
C TRP A 75 0.73 -1.09 -1.49
N SER A 76 0.83 -0.35 -0.39
CA SER A 76 -0.27 -0.17 0.54
C SER A 76 -1.43 0.58 -0.11
N ASN A 77 -2.63 0.13 0.23
CA ASN A 77 -3.86 0.86 0.01
C ASN A 77 -4.12 1.87 1.14
N ARG A 78 -5.30 2.50 1.15
CA ARG A 78 -5.66 3.51 2.16
C ARG A 78 -5.79 2.95 3.57
N LEU A 79 -5.95 1.63 3.72
CA LEU A 79 -6.00 0.95 5.01
C LEU A 79 -4.60 0.63 5.56
N GLY A 80 -3.54 0.83 4.78
CA GLY A 80 -2.20 0.35 5.13
C GLY A 80 -1.99 -1.13 4.79
N HIS A 81 -2.83 -1.71 3.95
CA HIS A 81 -2.70 -3.09 3.51
C HIS A 81 -2.11 -3.15 2.10
N ALA A 82 -1.03 -3.90 1.93
CA ALA A 82 -0.41 -4.16 0.64
C ALA A 82 -0.71 -5.60 0.22
N GLU A 83 -1.77 -5.79 -0.55
CA GLU A 83 -2.18 -7.09 -1.07
C GLU A 83 -1.24 -7.56 -2.19
N MET A 84 -0.76 -8.79 -2.07
CA MET A 84 0.24 -9.38 -2.95
C MET A 84 -0.32 -10.65 -3.56
N SER A 85 -0.22 -10.77 -4.88
CA SER A 85 -0.46 -12.02 -5.59
C SER A 85 0.58 -13.07 -5.21
N LYS A 86 0.26 -14.36 -5.39
CA LYS A 86 1.18 -15.46 -5.06
C LYS A 86 2.54 -15.27 -5.74
N GLY A 87 3.59 -15.17 -4.93
CA GLY A 87 4.98 -15.01 -5.39
C GLY A 87 5.35 -13.59 -5.84
N GLN A 88 4.42 -12.62 -5.82
CA GLN A 88 4.70 -11.22 -6.14
C GLN A 88 5.75 -10.64 -5.20
N LEU A 89 5.57 -10.83 -3.88
CA LEU A 89 6.53 -10.34 -2.88
C LEU A 89 7.92 -10.95 -3.07
N ALA A 90 7.99 -12.26 -3.34
CA ALA A 90 9.26 -12.94 -3.64
C ALA A 90 9.94 -12.40 -4.90
N GLY A 91 9.16 -11.98 -5.91
CA GLY A 91 9.65 -11.33 -7.12
C GLY A 91 10.15 -9.90 -6.87
N ILE A 92 9.46 -9.13 -6.03
CA ILE A 92 9.91 -7.78 -5.61
C ILE A 92 11.22 -7.85 -4.83
N LEU A 93 11.33 -8.83 -3.93
CA LEU A 93 12.46 -9.00 -3.03
C LEU A 93 13.64 -9.76 -3.66
N GLY A 94 13.48 -10.28 -4.88
CA GLY A 94 14.56 -10.84 -5.67
C GLY A 94 15.69 -9.81 -5.90
N TYR A 95 16.90 -10.31 -6.17
CA TYR A 95 18.03 -9.49 -6.63
C TYR A 95 18.32 -9.82 -8.11
N GLU A 96 19.08 -8.96 -8.79
CA GLU A 96 19.43 -8.93 -10.23
C GLU A 96 19.60 -10.30 -10.89
N ASP A 97 18.49 -10.88 -11.28
CA ASP A 97 18.11 -11.31 -12.62
C ASP A 97 16.62 -11.63 -12.51
N ARG A 98 15.83 -11.57 -13.59
CA ARG A 98 14.38 -11.86 -13.53
C ARG A 98 14.06 -13.29 -13.05
N TYR A 99 15.11 -14.09 -12.84
CA TYR A 99 15.13 -15.46 -12.38
C TYR A 99 15.45 -15.65 -10.88
N CYS A 100 16.02 -14.65 -10.20
CA CYS A 100 16.41 -14.76 -8.79
C CYS A 100 15.29 -14.28 -7.87
N ARG A 101 14.32 -15.16 -7.56
CA ARG A 101 13.28 -14.89 -6.57
C ARG A 101 13.80 -15.13 -5.15
N ALA A 102 13.42 -14.28 -4.20
CA ALA A 102 13.63 -14.59 -2.80
C ALA A 102 12.91 -15.90 -2.45
N THR A 103 13.57 -16.80 -1.73
CA THR A 103 12.95 -18.08 -1.35
C THR A 103 11.79 -17.83 -0.39
N VAL A 104 10.78 -18.70 -0.39
CA VAL A 104 9.61 -18.59 0.52
C VAL A 104 10.05 -18.52 1.98
N VAL A 105 11.11 -19.26 2.33
CA VAL A 105 11.71 -19.25 3.68
C VAL A 105 12.35 -17.90 3.99
N ALA A 106 13.12 -17.33 3.05
CA ALA A 106 13.73 -16.01 3.22
C ALA A 106 12.68 -14.90 3.37
N VAL A 107 11.63 -14.92 2.54
CA VAL A 107 10.51 -13.97 2.62
C VAL A 107 9.82 -14.08 3.98
N SER A 108 9.44 -15.30 4.39
CA SER A 108 8.78 -15.53 5.68
C SER A 108 9.64 -15.06 6.86
N ARG A 109 10.96 -15.31 6.81
CA ARG A 109 11.89 -14.84 7.84
C ARG A 109 11.99 -13.32 7.86
N ALA A 110 12.07 -12.67 6.70
CA ALA A 110 12.15 -11.23 6.59
C ALA A 110 10.88 -10.54 7.13
N ILE A 111 9.69 -11.09 6.84
CA ILE A 111 8.42 -10.62 7.41
C ILE A 111 8.46 -10.71 8.94
N ARG A 112 8.81 -11.87 9.51
CA ARG A 112 8.90 -12.02 10.97
C ARG A 112 9.91 -11.06 11.60
N GLN A 113 11.04 -10.81 10.93
CA GLN A 113 12.02 -9.83 11.40
C GLN A 113 11.49 -8.40 11.37
N ALA A 114 10.73 -8.03 10.34
CA ALA A 114 10.09 -6.72 10.26
C ALA A 114 9.02 -6.55 11.37
N ILE A 115 8.18 -7.57 11.60
CA ILE A 115 7.20 -7.60 12.70
C ILE A 115 7.92 -7.46 14.05
N GLY A 116 8.97 -8.25 14.30
CA GLY A 116 9.74 -8.19 15.54
C GLY A 116 10.46 -6.86 15.78
N LYS A 117 10.57 -6.01 14.76
CA LYS A 117 11.11 -4.65 14.84
C LYS A 117 10.02 -3.57 14.94
N GLY A 118 8.75 -3.95 14.99
CA GLY A 118 7.62 -3.02 14.98
C GLY A 118 7.38 -2.33 13.64
N LEU A 119 7.98 -2.82 12.55
CA LEU A 119 7.90 -2.21 11.22
C LEU A 119 6.67 -2.66 10.43
N LEU A 120 6.03 -3.73 10.87
CA LEU A 120 4.81 -4.31 10.30
C LEU A 120 3.91 -4.79 11.44
N ASP A 121 2.61 -4.79 11.19
CA ASP A 121 1.62 -5.35 12.09
C ASP A 121 1.73 -6.90 12.14
N PRO A 122 1.51 -7.55 13.30
CA PRO A 122 1.58 -9.01 13.45
C PRO A 122 0.66 -9.82 12.52
N SER A 123 -0.40 -9.22 11.98
CA SER A 123 -1.27 -9.84 10.97
C SER A 123 -0.62 -10.00 9.60
N SER A 124 0.55 -9.40 9.38
CA SER A 124 1.26 -9.44 8.10
C SER A 124 1.68 -10.85 7.69
N GLY A 125 1.51 -11.15 6.40
CA GLY A 125 1.90 -12.39 5.77
C GLY A 125 2.39 -12.20 4.33
N PRO A 126 2.75 -13.29 3.62
CA PRO A 126 3.24 -13.21 2.24
C PRO A 126 2.18 -12.76 1.23
N SER A 127 0.89 -12.91 1.55
CA SER A 127 -0.24 -12.47 0.72
C SER A 127 -0.70 -11.03 1.01
N CYS A 128 -0.39 -10.51 2.19
CA CYS A 128 -0.72 -9.13 2.55
C CYS A 128 0.23 -8.62 3.64
N LEU A 129 0.94 -7.54 3.34
CA LEU A 129 1.74 -6.82 4.33
C LEU A 129 0.88 -5.71 4.94
N VAL A 130 0.91 -5.58 6.26
CA VAL A 130 0.05 -4.65 7.01
C VAL A 130 0.93 -3.65 7.73
N MET A 131 0.71 -2.38 7.40
CA MET A 131 1.34 -1.24 8.07
C MET A 131 0.76 -1.08 9.48
N PRO A 132 1.56 -0.77 10.50
CA PRO A 132 1.02 -0.32 11.78
C PRO A 132 0.14 0.91 11.58
N TYR A 133 -1.04 0.93 12.19
CA TYR A 133 -2.02 2.01 11.99
C TYR A 133 -1.48 3.41 12.34
N ALA A 134 -0.62 3.49 13.37
CA ALA A 134 0.02 4.74 13.78
C ALA A 134 1.01 5.29 12.73
N ASP A 135 1.56 4.43 11.87
CA ASP A 135 2.63 4.75 10.93
C ASP A 135 2.14 4.93 9.49
N HIS A 136 0.82 4.81 9.26
CA HIS A 136 0.24 4.91 7.93
C HIS A 136 -0.99 5.79 7.88
N GLN A 137 -0.88 6.86 7.10
CA GLN A 137 -2.02 7.64 6.65
C GLN A 137 -1.84 7.95 5.17
N GLN A 138 -2.92 7.78 4.40
CA GLN A 138 -2.94 8.06 2.97
C GLN A 138 -4.21 8.83 2.62
N ALA A 139 -4.04 10.06 2.15
CA ALA A 139 -5.08 10.84 1.50
C ALA A 139 -5.17 10.50 0.01
N GLY A 140 -6.34 10.72 -0.59
CA GLY A 140 -6.54 10.62 -2.04
C GLY A 140 -6.99 9.23 -2.55
N ARG A 141 -6.50 8.84 -3.72
CA ARG A 141 -6.93 7.63 -4.45
C ARG A 141 -6.29 6.36 -3.85
N GLY A 142 -7.07 5.28 -3.76
CA GLY A 142 -6.64 3.97 -3.27
C GLY A 142 -7.84 3.17 -2.72
N THR A 143 -7.73 1.85 -2.67
CA THR A 143 -8.81 1.01 -2.16
C THR A 143 -8.95 1.14 -0.65
N ARG A 144 -10.18 1.02 -0.15
CA ARG A 144 -10.50 0.95 1.29
C ARG A 144 -10.96 -0.45 1.70
N PHE A 145 -10.53 -1.46 0.97
CA PHE A 145 -10.79 -2.86 1.31
C PHE A 145 -9.49 -3.67 1.24
N CYS A 146 -9.44 -4.75 2.02
CA CYS A 146 -8.42 -5.79 1.93
C CYS A 146 -9.13 -7.14 1.83
N ARG A 147 -8.90 -7.89 0.75
CA ARG A 147 -9.54 -9.20 0.52
C ARG A 147 -8.93 -10.27 1.40
N GLU A 148 -7.61 -10.24 1.58
CA GLU A 148 -6.90 -11.20 2.44
C GLU A 148 -7.42 -11.17 3.88
N HIS A 149 -7.59 -9.98 4.45
CA HIS A 149 -8.07 -9.79 5.82
C HIS A 149 -9.59 -9.57 5.92
N ARG A 150 -10.30 -9.53 4.79
CA ARG A 150 -11.75 -9.29 4.69
C ARG A 150 -12.21 -8.02 5.42
N ILE A 151 -11.42 -6.95 5.27
CA ILE A 151 -11.73 -5.64 5.85
C ILE A 151 -12.29 -4.74 4.75
N VAL A 152 -13.34 -3.99 5.06
CA VAL A 152 -13.86 -2.90 4.23
C VAL A 152 -14.09 -1.70 5.15
N ARG A 153 -13.56 -0.53 4.79
CA ARG A 153 -13.94 0.75 5.42
C ARG A 153 -14.64 1.62 4.40
N ALA A 154 -15.77 2.19 4.80
CA ALA A 154 -16.50 3.17 4.01
C ALA A 154 -15.66 4.44 3.81
#